data_AF-A0A1V5HYD5-F1
#
_entry.id   AF-A0A1V5HYD5-F1
#
_cell.length_a   1.000
_cell.length_b   1.000
_cell.length_c   1.000
_cell.angle_alpha   90.00
_cell.angle_beta   90.00
_cell.angle_gamma   90.00
#
_symmetry.space_group_name_H-M   'P 1'
#
loop_
_entity.id
_entity.type
_entity.pdbx_description
1 polymer ?
#
loop_
_entity_poly.entity_id
_entity_poly.type
_entity_poly.pdbx_seq_one_letter_code
_entity_poly.pdbx_strand_id
1 'polypeptide(L)'
;MEKQPKTKMDPLKKAKLIYSGELFLFAILFAVLGALTLTNVWAMSLRRGIIFTWITIFGGPIGIGDFVWLCCSKKRQAKNSWIDKILMLPVALAVTVLAIIAFVVGLDAIGTLYYQVGMGSAFVYIACIYVFEGIYHYYHPVPAMLEEEKPQELQATTVEESKPEAKKEDETDHAAKK
;
A
#
# COMPACT_ATOMS: atom_id res chain seq x y z
N MET A 1 4.04 -38.53 19.07
CA MET A 1 4.50 -37.35 18.30
C MET A 1 3.49 -36.24 18.51
N GLU A 2 3.81 -35.34 19.43
CA GLU A 2 2.99 -34.19 19.80
C GLU A 2 2.92 -33.24 18.60
N LYS A 3 1.75 -33.09 17.98
CA LYS A 3 1.53 -32.10 16.93
C LYS A 3 1.61 -30.73 17.59
N GLN A 4 2.75 -30.04 17.41
CA GLN A 4 2.87 -28.66 17.84
C GLN A 4 1.70 -27.84 17.29
N PRO A 5 1.01 -27.04 18.12
CA PRO A 5 -0.02 -26.15 17.62
C PRO A 5 0.67 -25.19 16.66
N LYS A 6 0.25 -25.21 15.39
CA LYS A 6 0.62 -24.19 14.41
C LYS A 6 0.28 -22.85 15.05
N THR A 7 1.29 -22.11 15.47
CA THR A 7 1.15 -20.75 16.00
C THR A 7 0.46 -19.95 14.90
N LYS A 8 -0.85 -19.80 15.00
CA LYS A 8 -1.62 -18.95 14.09
C LYS A 8 -1.01 -17.57 14.29
N MET A 9 -0.28 -17.09 13.28
CA MET A 9 0.18 -15.70 13.29
C MET A 9 -1.04 -14.81 13.53
N ASP A 10 -0.91 -13.87 14.47
CA ASP A 10 -1.93 -12.85 14.68
C ASP A 10 -2.35 -12.25 13.33
N PRO A 11 -3.65 -12.06 13.10
CA PRO A 11 -4.14 -11.45 11.86
C PRO A 11 -3.46 -10.11 11.58
N LEU A 12 -3.17 -9.31 12.61
CA LEU A 12 -2.42 -8.06 12.50
C LEU A 12 -0.97 -8.27 12.03
N LYS A 13 -0.26 -9.28 12.52
CA LYS A 13 1.11 -9.58 12.06
C LYS A 13 1.11 -10.02 10.61
N LYS A 14 0.09 -10.77 10.18
CA LYS A 14 -0.06 -11.18 8.78
C LYS A 14 -0.39 -9.98 7.88
N ALA A 15 -1.30 -9.09 8.29
CA ALA A 15 -1.66 -7.89 7.55
C ALA A 15 -0.46 -6.93 7.39
N LYS A 16 0.29 -6.67 8.48
CA LYS A 16 1.54 -5.89 8.45
C LYS A 16 2.55 -6.46 7.46
N LEU A 17 2.75 -7.79 7.49
CA LEU A 17 3.71 -8.46 6.62
C LEU A 17 3.31 -8.38 5.14
N ILE A 18 2.03 -8.57 4.83
CA ILE A 18 1.52 -8.47 3.46
C ILE A 18 1.68 -7.04 2.95
N TYR A 19 1.24 -6.05 3.71
CA TYR A 19 1.32 -4.64 3.31
C TYR A 19 2.77 -4.16 3.12
N SER A 20 3.65 -4.48 4.07
CA SER A 20 5.09 -4.19 3.97
C SER A 20 5.74 -4.89 2.78
N GLY A 21 5.35 -6.15 2.52
CA GLY A 21 5.82 -6.91 1.36
C GLY A 21 5.38 -6.33 0.02
N GLU A 22 4.13 -5.86 -0.09
CA GLU A 22 3.62 -5.18 -1.29
C GLU A 22 4.40 -3.89 -1.58
N LEU A 23 4.63 -3.07 -0.55
CA LEU A 23 5.44 -1.86 -0.68
C LEU A 23 6.86 -2.17 -1.15
N PHE A 24 7.49 -3.20 -0.60
CA PHE A 24 8.84 -3.61 -1.03
C PHE A 24 8.87 -4.08 -2.49
N LEU A 25 7.84 -4.78 -2.94
CA LEU A 25 7.73 -5.23 -4.33
C LEU A 25 7.57 -4.05 -5.29
N PHE A 26 6.75 -3.04 -4.92
CA PHE A 26 6.67 -1.80 -5.67
C PHE A 26 7.99 -1.03 -5.65
N ALA A 27 8.72 -1.02 -4.52
CA ALA A 27 10.02 -0.39 -4.44
C ALA A 27 11.01 -0.98 -5.45
N ILE A 28 11.09 -2.30 -5.55
CA ILE A 28 11.93 -2.98 -6.54
C ILE A 28 11.52 -2.59 -7.96
N LEU A 29 10.21 -2.62 -8.26
CA LEU A 29 9.69 -2.23 -9.57
C LEU A 29 10.15 -0.82 -9.94
N PHE A 30 9.90 0.17 -9.07
CA PHE A 30 10.27 1.56 -9.33
C PHE A 30 11.78 1.78 -9.37
N ALA A 31 12.56 1.04 -8.57
CA ALA A 31 14.02 1.11 -8.62
C ALA A 31 14.56 0.61 -9.97
N VAL A 32 14.03 -0.51 -10.48
CA VAL A 32 14.41 -1.05 -11.79
C VAL A 32 13.99 -0.09 -12.91
N LEU A 33 12.77 0.42 -12.88
CA LEU A 33 12.29 1.43 -13.86
C LEU A 33 13.18 2.68 -13.85
N GLY A 34 13.51 3.19 -12.67
CA GLY A 34 14.39 4.35 -12.48
C GLY A 34 15.79 4.10 -13.03
N ALA A 35 16.41 2.97 -12.65
CA ALA A 35 17.74 2.60 -13.11
C ALA A 35 17.81 2.43 -14.63
N LEU A 36 16.86 1.71 -15.23
CA LEU A 36 16.79 1.52 -16.68
C LEU A 36 16.59 2.83 -17.45
N THR A 37 15.79 3.73 -16.89
CA THR A 37 15.54 5.06 -17.48
C THR A 37 16.77 5.94 -17.36
N LEU A 38 17.46 5.97 -16.22
CA LEU A 38 18.64 6.82 -16.01
C LEU A 38 19.87 6.33 -16.76
N THR A 39 20.08 5.01 -16.86
CA THR A 39 21.21 4.40 -17.60
C THR A 39 21.03 4.43 -19.11
N ASN A 40 19.89 4.90 -19.61
CA ASN A 40 19.54 4.93 -21.03
C ASN A 40 19.47 3.53 -21.68
N VAL A 41 19.50 2.45 -20.89
CA VAL A 41 19.18 1.09 -21.36
C VAL A 41 17.75 1.06 -21.87
N TRP A 42 16.86 1.80 -21.21
CA TRP A 42 15.51 2.04 -21.67
C TRP A 42 15.30 3.51 -22.07
N ALA A 43 15.78 3.86 -23.27
CA ALA A 43 15.71 5.22 -23.80
C ALA A 43 14.27 5.77 -23.86
N MET A 44 14.11 7.04 -23.48
CA MET A 44 12.84 7.73 -23.51
C MET A 44 12.47 8.13 -24.95
N SER A 45 11.73 7.29 -25.65
CA SER A 45 11.13 7.64 -26.94
C SER A 45 9.98 8.64 -26.79
N LEU A 46 9.70 9.43 -27.83
CA LEU A 46 8.59 10.38 -27.85
C LEU A 46 7.25 9.75 -27.41
N ARG A 47 6.89 8.57 -27.93
CA ARG A 47 5.65 7.86 -27.55
C ARG A 47 5.58 7.56 -26.05
N ARG A 48 6.68 7.10 -25.46
CA ARG A 48 6.77 6.81 -24.01
C ARG A 48 6.65 8.10 -23.20
N GLY A 49 7.32 9.17 -23.63
CA GLY A 49 7.20 10.48 -22.98
C GLY A 49 5.77 11.02 -23.00
N ILE A 50 5.02 10.83 -24.10
CA ILE A 50 3.61 11.23 -24.18
C ILE A 50 2.77 10.42 -23.18
N ILE A 51 2.95 9.10 -23.13
CA ILE A 51 2.23 8.23 -22.18
C ILE A 51 2.52 8.64 -20.74
N PHE A 52 3.79 8.82 -20.39
CA PHE A 52 4.17 9.23 -19.03
C PHE A 52 3.67 10.63 -18.69
N THR A 53 3.67 11.57 -19.65
CA THR A 53 3.10 12.90 -19.46
C THR A 53 1.62 12.79 -19.11
N TRP A 54 0.83 11.99 -19.83
CA TRP A 54 -0.57 11.78 -19.49
C TRP A 54 -0.77 11.11 -18.12
N ILE A 55 0.03 10.10 -17.79
CA ILE A 55 -0.05 9.44 -16.48
C ILE A 55 0.23 10.44 -15.36
N THR A 56 1.26 11.27 -15.52
CA THR A 56 1.70 12.22 -14.49
C THR A 56 0.82 13.46 -14.40
N ILE A 57 0.21 13.90 -15.51
CA ILE A 57 -0.71 15.06 -15.53
C ILE A 57 -1.99 14.78 -14.73
N PHE A 58 -2.43 13.53 -14.67
CA PHE A 58 -3.58 13.14 -13.85
C PHE A 58 -3.14 12.59 -12.48
N GLY A 59 -2.11 11.76 -12.43
CA GLY A 59 -1.65 11.10 -11.20
C GLY A 59 -1.06 12.07 -10.18
N GLY A 60 -0.30 13.07 -10.64
CA GLY A 60 0.33 14.06 -9.76
C GLY A 60 -0.69 14.91 -8.99
N PRO A 61 -1.67 15.55 -9.68
CA PRO A 61 -2.76 16.27 -9.02
C PRO A 61 -3.61 15.42 -8.08
N ILE A 62 -3.81 14.12 -8.37
CA ILE A 62 -4.49 13.21 -7.44
C ILE A 62 -3.71 13.09 -6.12
N GLY A 63 -2.39 12.94 -6.19
CA GLY A 63 -1.53 12.89 -5.00
C GLY A 63 -1.56 14.18 -4.18
N ILE A 64 -1.50 15.34 -4.86
CA ILE A 64 -1.61 16.66 -4.22
C ILE A 64 -3.00 16.84 -3.61
N GLY A 65 -4.05 16.46 -4.34
CA GLY A 65 -5.44 16.55 -3.89
C GLY A 65 -5.73 15.69 -2.67
N ASP A 66 -5.22 14.45 -2.62
CA ASP A 66 -5.36 13.58 -1.45
C ASP A 66 -4.61 14.13 -0.23
N PHE A 67 -3.46 14.79 -0.43
CA PHE A 67 -2.75 15.51 0.65
C PHE A 67 -3.57 16.71 1.18
N VAL A 68 -4.11 17.55 0.29
CA VAL A 68 -4.97 18.68 0.69
C VAL A 68 -6.23 18.17 1.41
N TRP A 69 -6.82 17.08 0.93
CA TRP A 69 -7.97 16.46 1.57
C TRP A 69 -7.63 15.94 2.98
N LEU A 70 -6.44 15.35 3.15
CA LEU A 70 -5.94 14.91 4.46
C LEU A 70 -5.85 16.08 5.44
N CYS A 71 -5.34 17.24 4.99
CA CYS A 71 -5.26 18.45 5.81
C CYS A 71 -6.65 18.94 6.27
N CYS A 72 -7.66 18.84 5.40
CA CYS A 72 -9.00 19.38 5.66
C CYS A 72 -9.94 18.41 6.40
N SER A 73 -9.68 17.09 6.39
CA SER A 73 -10.64 16.09 6.86
C SER A 73 -10.11 15.20 7.99
N LYS A 74 -10.63 15.42 9.21
CA LYS A 74 -10.35 14.55 10.38
C LYS A 74 -10.70 13.08 10.13
N LYS A 75 -11.75 12.81 9.35
CA LYS A 75 -12.13 11.43 8.96
C LYS A 75 -11.07 10.74 8.10
N ARG A 76 -10.37 11.50 7.25
CA ARG A 76 -9.31 10.97 6.40
C ARG A 76 -8.01 10.77 7.19
N GLN A 77 -7.72 11.66 8.13
CA GLN A 77 -6.57 11.55 9.04
C GLN A 77 -6.59 10.27 9.88
N ALA A 78 -7.77 9.79 10.26
CA ALA A 78 -7.92 8.55 11.01
C ALA A 78 -7.59 7.28 10.20
N LYS A 79 -7.60 7.36 8.86
CA LYS A 79 -7.42 6.19 7.97
C LYS A 79 -6.09 6.17 7.23
N ASN A 80 -5.46 7.32 7.07
CA ASN A 80 -4.22 7.47 6.31
C ASN A 80 -3.05 7.83 7.24
N SER A 81 -1.87 7.33 6.91
CA SER A 81 -0.62 7.78 7.52
C SER A 81 -0.22 9.15 6.96
N TRP A 82 0.09 10.10 7.85
CA TRP A 82 0.60 11.41 7.47
C TRP A 82 1.97 11.33 6.82
N ILE A 83 2.80 10.41 7.28
CA ILE A 83 4.18 10.25 6.83
C ILE A 83 4.20 9.91 5.35
N ASP A 84 3.37 8.97 4.91
CA ASP A 84 3.30 8.49 3.53
C ASP A 84 2.93 9.64 2.58
N LYS A 85 1.94 10.45 2.98
CA LYS A 85 1.47 11.57 2.16
C LYS A 85 2.47 12.71 2.10
N ILE A 86 3.17 12.98 3.19
CA ILE A 86 4.24 13.99 3.22
C ILE A 86 5.42 13.54 2.37
N LEU A 87 5.82 12.27 2.44
CA LEU A 87 6.93 11.73 1.66
C LEU A 87 6.60 11.68 0.17
N MET A 88 5.36 11.33 -0.20
CA MET A 88 4.93 11.30 -1.61
C MET A 88 4.65 12.68 -2.22
N LEU A 89 4.45 13.72 -1.41
CA LEU A 89 4.09 15.04 -1.91
C LEU A 89 5.17 15.70 -2.81
N PRO A 90 6.48 15.69 -2.46
CA PRO A 90 7.54 16.21 -3.32
C PRO A 90 7.54 15.60 -4.71
N VAL A 91 7.37 14.28 -4.83
CA VAL A 91 7.34 13.64 -6.15
C VAL A 91 6.07 13.95 -6.90
N ALA A 92 4.91 13.97 -6.23
CA ALA A 92 3.65 14.38 -6.84
C ALA A 92 3.72 15.80 -7.43
N LEU A 93 4.34 16.74 -6.71
CA LEU A 93 4.57 18.10 -7.19
C LEU A 93 5.55 18.12 -8.37
N ALA A 94 6.71 17.48 -8.22
CA ALA A 94 7.75 17.48 -9.24
C ALA A 94 7.26 16.90 -10.57
N VAL A 95 6.56 15.76 -10.54
CA VAL A 95 6.03 15.13 -11.76
C VAL A 95 4.87 15.93 -12.36
N THR A 96 4.03 16.58 -11.54
CA THR A 96 2.96 17.46 -12.05
C THR A 96 3.55 18.65 -12.79
N VAL A 97 4.54 19.32 -12.21
CA VAL A 97 5.20 20.48 -12.85
C VAL A 97 5.89 20.04 -14.14
N LEU A 98 6.65 18.94 -14.11
CA LEU A 98 7.30 18.40 -15.30
C LEU A 98 6.28 18.04 -16.40
N ALA A 99 5.14 17.45 -16.03
CA ALA A 99 4.07 17.09 -16.97
C ALA A 99 3.42 18.32 -17.61
N ILE A 100 3.15 19.37 -16.83
CA ILE A 100 2.57 20.63 -17.35
C ILE A 100 3.54 21.28 -18.33
N ILE A 101 4.83 21.37 -17.98
CA ILE A 101 5.85 21.93 -18.88
C ILE A 101 5.93 21.09 -20.16
N ALA A 102 5.97 19.76 -20.05
CA ALA A 102 5.99 18.83 -21.18
C ALA A 102 4.76 18.96 -22.10
N PHE A 103 3.59 19.20 -21.50
CA PHE A 103 2.36 19.41 -22.25
C PHE A 103 2.32 20.75 -22.98
N VAL A 104 2.77 21.83 -22.33
CA VAL A 104 2.72 23.20 -22.89
C VAL A 104 3.80 23.43 -23.93
N VAL A 105 5.04 23.03 -23.64
CA VAL A 105 6.21 23.31 -24.47
C VAL A 105 6.43 22.22 -25.52
N GLY A 106 5.94 21.01 -25.27
CA GLY A 106 6.19 19.84 -26.08
C GLY A 106 7.48 19.12 -25.70
N LEU A 107 7.45 17.78 -25.75
CA LEU A 107 8.57 16.92 -25.35
C LEU A 107 9.82 17.10 -26.21
N ASP A 108 9.65 17.43 -27.49
CA ASP A 108 10.77 17.64 -28.41
C ASP A 108 11.60 18.88 -28.04
N ALA A 109 10.93 19.92 -27.52
CA ALA A 109 11.56 21.18 -27.15
C ALA A 109 12.22 21.16 -25.76
N ILE A 110 11.69 20.39 -24.81
CA ILE A 110 12.31 20.19 -23.48
C ILE A 110 13.60 19.37 -23.59
N GLY A 111 13.71 18.55 -24.63
CA GLY A 111 14.79 17.58 -24.79
C GLY A 111 14.47 16.30 -24.03
N THR A 112 14.56 15.19 -24.75
CA THR A 112 14.31 13.84 -24.23
C THR A 112 15.18 13.50 -23.02
N LEU A 113 16.41 14.02 -22.96
CA LEU A 113 17.33 13.81 -21.84
C LEU A 113 16.82 14.45 -20.54
N TYR A 114 16.34 15.70 -20.57
CA TYR A 114 15.82 16.38 -19.38
C TYR A 114 14.59 15.67 -18.82
N TYR A 115 13.67 15.29 -19.71
CA TYR A 115 12.47 14.54 -19.32
C TYR A 115 12.83 13.14 -18.77
N GLN A 116 13.79 12.46 -19.40
CA GLN A 116 14.29 11.16 -18.96
C GLN A 116 14.92 11.22 -17.57
N VAL A 117 15.79 12.21 -17.32
CA VAL A 117 16.41 12.40 -16.00
C VAL A 117 15.36 12.74 -14.94
N GLY A 118 14.41 13.63 -15.26
CA GLY A 118 13.32 13.99 -14.36
C GLY A 118 12.47 12.78 -13.96
N MET A 119 11.98 12.01 -14.94
CA MET A 119 11.17 10.82 -14.69
C MET A 119 11.95 9.69 -14.01
N GLY A 120 13.19 9.44 -14.45
CA GLY A 120 14.05 8.42 -13.84
C GLY A 120 14.34 8.73 -12.37
N SER A 121 14.62 9.99 -12.06
CA SER A 121 14.85 10.44 -10.66
C SER A 121 13.58 10.30 -9.82
N ALA A 122 12.41 10.63 -10.38
CA ALA A 122 11.13 10.46 -9.69
C ALA A 122 10.87 8.98 -9.31
N PHE A 123 11.16 8.04 -10.22
CA PHE A 123 11.02 6.61 -9.92
C PHE A 123 11.98 6.13 -8.83
N VAL A 124 13.24 6.56 -8.87
CA VAL A 124 14.21 6.22 -7.80
C VAL A 124 13.74 6.79 -6.46
N TYR A 125 13.23 8.02 -6.44
CA TYR A 125 12.70 8.63 -5.23
C TYR A 125 11.49 7.86 -4.67
N ILE A 126 10.52 7.48 -5.51
CA ILE A 126 9.38 6.65 -5.12
C ILE A 126 9.85 5.30 -4.55
N ALA A 127 10.86 4.69 -5.16
CA ALA A 127 11.43 3.44 -4.66
C ALA A 127 12.00 3.59 -3.25
N CYS A 128 12.78 4.66 -3.00
CA CYS A 128 13.31 4.95 -1.67
C CYS A 128 12.21 5.15 -0.63
N ILE A 129 11.12 5.85 -1.01
CA ILE A 129 9.97 6.03 -0.12
C ILE A 129 9.33 4.69 0.18
N TYR A 130 9.08 3.84 -0.81
CA TYR A 130 8.45 2.55 -0.56
C TYR A 130 9.31 1.58 0.26
N VAL A 131 10.64 1.63 0.13
CA VAL A 131 11.53 0.92 1.07
C VAL A 131 11.33 1.46 2.48
N PHE A 132 11.34 2.78 2.65
CA PHE A 132 11.15 3.41 3.94
C PHE A 132 9.78 3.11 4.56
N GLU A 133 8.70 3.28 3.81
CA GLU A 133 7.32 2.99 4.24
C GLU A 133 7.15 1.50 4.57
N GLY A 134 7.74 0.61 3.76
CA GLY A 134 7.72 -0.83 4.01
C GLY A 134 8.36 -1.19 5.36
N ILE A 135 9.52 -0.61 5.67
CA ILE A 135 10.20 -0.79 6.97
C ILE A 135 9.40 -0.12 8.09
N TYR A 136 8.95 1.12 7.88
CA TYR A 136 8.23 1.89 8.88
C TYR A 136 6.93 1.20 9.30
N HIS A 137 6.11 0.74 8.35
CA HIS A 137 4.82 0.12 8.63
C HIS A 137 4.88 -1.30 9.16
N TYR A 138 6.04 -1.95 9.04
CA TYR A 138 6.30 -3.19 9.78
C TYR A 138 6.27 -2.94 11.30
N TYR A 139 6.84 -1.82 11.75
CA TYR A 139 6.87 -1.43 13.17
C TYR A 139 5.65 -0.59 13.59
N HIS A 140 5.18 0.31 12.72
CA HIS A 140 4.09 1.25 12.97
C HIS A 140 2.94 1.03 11.96
N PRO A 141 1.99 0.12 12.25
CA PRO A 141 0.90 -0.19 11.33
C PRO A 141 0.09 1.04 10.95
N VAL A 142 -0.36 1.06 9.70
CA VAL A 142 -1.25 2.10 9.18
C VAL A 142 -2.53 2.14 10.04
N PRO A 143 -3.05 3.32 10.40
CA PRO A 143 -4.25 3.46 11.21
C PRO A 143 -5.46 2.65 10.72
N ALA A 144 -5.63 2.52 9.39
CA ALA A 144 -6.68 1.68 8.81
C ALA A 144 -6.60 0.20 9.19
N MET A 145 -5.40 -0.38 9.32
CA MET A 145 -5.23 -1.78 9.73
C MET A 145 -5.59 -2.02 11.20
N LEU A 146 -5.53 -0.99 12.04
CA LEU A 146 -5.93 -1.05 13.45
C LEU A 146 -7.45 -0.98 13.62
N GLU A 147 -8.16 -0.33 12.69
CA GLU A 147 -9.63 -0.29 12.68
C GLU A 147 -10.25 -1.62 12.25
N GLU A 148 -9.54 -2.47 11.47
CA GLU A 148 -10.02 -3.80 11.06
C GLU A 148 -9.88 -4.86 12.16
N GLU A 149 -8.98 -4.66 13.12
CA GLU A 149 -8.77 -5.57 14.25
C GLU A 149 -9.91 -5.46 15.28
N LYS A 150 -10.35 -4.24 15.61
CA LYS A 150 -11.48 -4.00 16.53
C LYS A 150 -12.76 -4.78 16.20
N PRO A 151 -13.27 -4.80 14.94
CA PRO A 151 -14.44 -5.57 14.57
C PRO A 151 -14.18 -7.08 14.50
N GLN A 152 -12.95 -7.54 14.24
CA GLN A 152 -12.61 -8.97 14.24
C GLN A 152 -12.50 -9.55 15.66
N GLU A 153 -11.94 -8.80 16.61
CA GLU A 153 -11.96 -9.19 18.04
C GLU A 153 -13.40 -9.26 18.56
N LEU A 154 -14.24 -8.25 18.27
CA LEU A 154 -15.66 -8.24 18.66
C LEU A 154 -16.46 -9.44 18.12
N GLN A 155 -16.13 -9.94 16.92
CA GLN A 155 -16.75 -11.15 16.35
C GLN A 155 -16.18 -12.45 16.91
N ALA A 156 -14.89 -12.49 17.25
CA ALA A 156 -14.29 -13.67 17.88
C ALA A 156 -14.84 -13.90 19.30
N THR A 157 -15.03 -12.82 20.09
CA THR A 157 -15.56 -12.92 21.46
C THR A 157 -17.03 -13.35 21.48
N THR A 158 -17.86 -12.96 20.50
CA THR A 158 -19.27 -13.39 20.43
C THR A 158 -19.46 -14.85 20.01
N VAL A 159 -18.49 -15.44 19.30
CA VAL A 159 -18.55 -16.84 18.86
C VAL A 159 -18.04 -17.81 19.94
N GLU A 160 -17.13 -17.40 20.83
CA GLU A 160 -16.68 -18.25 21.94
C GLU A 160 -17.69 -18.33 23.11
N GLU A 161 -18.50 -17.30 23.32
CA GLU A 161 -19.54 -17.29 24.39
C GLU A 161 -20.81 -18.10 24.05
N SER A 162 -20.95 -18.58 22.81
CA SER A 162 -22.15 -19.27 22.31
C SER A 162 -21.99 -20.78 22.10
N LYS A 163 -21.15 -21.44 22.92
CA LYS A 163 -21.15 -22.92 23.03
C LYS A 163 -22.15 -23.35 24.10
N PRO A 164 -23.26 -24.04 23.77
CA PRO A 164 -24.14 -24.60 24.79
C PRO A 164 -23.42 -25.76 25.48
N GLU A 165 -23.38 -25.74 26.81
CA GLU A 165 -23.08 -26.91 27.63
C GLU A 165 -24.06 -28.04 27.25
N ALA A 166 -23.54 -29.07 26.58
CA ALA A 166 -24.29 -30.29 26.33
C ALA A 166 -24.46 -31.03 27.66
N LYS A 167 -25.67 -30.94 28.20
CA LYS A 167 -26.20 -31.76 29.30
C LYS A 167 -25.87 -33.24 29.07
N LYS A 168 -25.32 -33.89 30.10
CA LYS A 168 -25.40 -35.34 30.26
C LYS A 168 -26.79 -35.67 30.81
N GLU A 169 -27.61 -36.36 30.03
CA GLU A 169 -28.76 -37.11 30.54
C GLU A 169 -28.55 -38.58 30.19
N ASP A 170 -28.62 -39.39 31.25
CA ASP A 170 -28.73 -40.85 31.26
C ASP A 170 -29.86 -41.34 30.35
N GLU A 171 -29.62 -42.41 29.59
CA GLU A 171 -30.59 -43.50 29.41
C GLU A 171 -29.92 -44.65 28.63
N THR A 172 -29.50 -45.70 29.35
CA THR A 172 -29.25 -47.02 28.77
C THR A 172 -30.09 -48.07 29.48
N ASP A 173 -30.81 -48.80 28.63
CA ASP A 173 -31.20 -50.20 28.74
C ASP A 173 -32.47 -50.63 29.47
N HIS A 174 -33.50 -50.75 28.63
CA HIS A 174 -34.16 -52.02 28.31
C HIS A 174 -34.92 -52.74 29.45
N ALA A 175 -36.21 -52.42 29.53
CA ALA A 175 -37.24 -53.38 29.91
C ALA A 175 -38.13 -53.69 28.70
N ALA A 176 -37.75 -54.70 27.90
CA ALA A 176 -38.64 -55.36 26.96
C ALA A 176 -39.07 -56.71 27.53
N LYS A 177 -40.38 -56.87 27.65
CA LYS A 177 -41.15 -57.97 28.25
C LYS A 177 -41.11 -59.28 27.44
N LYS A 178 -41.38 -60.36 28.20
CA LYS A 178 -41.94 -61.69 27.84
C LYS A 178 -40.95 -62.78 27.45
#